data_AF-A0A117P5E3-F1
#
_entry.id   AF-A0A117P5E3-F1
#
_cell.length_a   1.000
_cell.length_b   1.000
_cell.length_c   1.000
_cell.angle_alpha   90.00
_cell.angle_beta   90.00
_cell.angle_gamma   90.00
#
_symmetry.space_group_name_H-M   'P 1'
#
loop_
_entity.id
_entity.type
_entity.pdbx_description
1 polymer ?
#
loop_
_entity_poly.entity_id
_entity_poly.type
_entity_poly.pdbx_seq_one_letter_code
_entity_poly.pdbx_strand_id
1 'polypeptide(L)'
;MAEARARAPGREWSHFLSSITDRTLTRSQEYEMQRGFLIGAVGGVTAVAAAVGLVTWLLAANDVQHTTIDPVSRELYVKVDGHPAVAKTILESRIEGWYHPLPWVGQAIHDVSCPVHLKAVVGTTETCTARSDGERISIPVQVIKVEGDPAKPRVTWKFER
;
A
#
# COMPACT_ATOMS: atom_id res chain seq x y z
N MET A 1 -19.58 38.84 -91.03
CA MET A 1 -19.75 37.37 -91.00
C MET A 1 -19.69 36.91 -89.55
N ALA A 2 -20.66 36.09 -89.15
CA ALA A 2 -20.77 35.18 -87.98
C ALA A 2 -20.63 35.72 -86.53
N GLU A 3 -21.76 35.71 -85.81
CA GLU A 3 -21.90 35.74 -84.34
C GLU A 3 -21.32 34.46 -83.69
N ALA A 4 -20.72 34.60 -82.51
CA ALA A 4 -20.42 33.47 -81.62
C ALA A 4 -20.90 33.78 -80.19
N ARG A 5 -21.98 33.12 -79.78
CA ARG A 5 -22.47 33.07 -78.40
C ARG A 5 -21.51 32.24 -77.53
N ALA A 6 -20.97 32.84 -76.46
CA ALA A 6 -20.31 32.10 -75.39
C ALA A 6 -21.30 31.84 -74.25
N ARG A 7 -21.43 30.58 -73.86
CA ARG A 7 -22.38 30.03 -72.89
C ARG A 7 -21.72 30.00 -71.50
N ALA A 8 -22.40 30.53 -70.48
CA ALA A 8 -21.91 30.49 -69.10
C ALA A 8 -22.09 29.09 -68.47
N PRO A 9 -21.05 28.50 -67.84
CA PRO A 9 -21.21 27.30 -67.02
C PRO A 9 -21.33 27.65 -65.52
N GLY A 10 -22.56 27.74 -65.03
CA GLY A 10 -22.90 28.01 -63.62
C GLY A 10 -23.14 26.77 -62.76
N ARG A 11 -22.29 25.73 -62.80
CA ARG A 11 -22.53 24.51 -62.00
C ARG A 11 -21.33 23.88 -61.28
N GLU A 12 -20.12 24.39 -61.46
CA GLU A 12 -18.91 23.69 -60.97
C GLU A 12 -18.42 24.17 -59.58
N TRP A 13 -18.73 25.42 -59.20
CA TRP A 13 -18.18 26.05 -58.00
C TRP A 13 -18.85 25.63 -56.68
N SER A 14 -20.08 25.12 -56.72
CA SER A 14 -20.80 24.68 -55.52
C SER A 14 -20.24 23.37 -54.94
N HIS A 15 -19.79 22.44 -55.79
CA HIS A 15 -19.22 21.17 -55.33
C HIS A 15 -17.85 21.35 -54.65
N PHE A 16 -17.06 22.32 -55.11
CA PHE A 16 -15.73 22.55 -54.58
C PHE A 16 -15.77 23.16 -53.17
N LEU A 17 -16.69 24.11 -52.93
CA LEU A 17 -16.89 24.75 -51.62
C LEU A 17 -17.49 23.79 -50.59
N SER A 18 -18.41 22.91 -51.00
CA SER A 18 -18.93 21.86 -50.11
C SER A 18 -17.83 20.89 -49.69
N SER A 19 -16.90 20.51 -50.57
CA SER A 19 -15.84 19.54 -50.23
C SER A 19 -14.78 20.07 -49.24
N ILE A 20 -14.58 21.39 -49.19
CA ILE A 20 -13.61 22.03 -48.28
C ILE A 20 -14.22 22.22 -46.89
N THR A 21 -15.51 22.56 -46.84
CA THR A 21 -16.25 22.71 -45.58
C THR A 21 -16.46 21.36 -44.88
N ASP A 22 -16.68 20.29 -45.65
CA ASP A 22 -16.82 18.92 -45.13
C ASP A 22 -15.50 18.37 -44.55
N ARG A 23 -14.37 18.61 -45.26
CA ARG A 23 -13.03 18.19 -44.79
C ARG A 23 -12.52 18.92 -43.55
N THR A 24 -13.02 20.11 -43.27
CA THR A 24 -12.62 20.89 -42.07
C THR A 24 -13.42 20.50 -40.84
N LEU A 25 -14.71 20.19 -40.99
CA LEU A 25 -15.58 19.67 -39.92
C LEU A 25 -15.17 18.26 -39.46
N THR A 26 -14.89 17.36 -40.40
CA THR A 26 -14.44 15.99 -40.10
C THR A 26 -13.10 15.99 -39.35
N ARG A 27 -12.14 16.82 -39.79
CA ARG A 27 -10.85 16.94 -39.11
C ARG A 27 -10.97 17.50 -37.69
N SER A 28 -11.90 18.44 -37.45
CA SER A 28 -12.09 19.03 -36.12
C SER A 28 -12.75 18.04 -35.14
N GLN A 29 -13.66 17.19 -35.61
CA GLN A 29 -14.27 16.11 -34.81
C GLN A 29 -13.27 15.02 -34.41
N GLU A 30 -12.31 14.68 -35.27
CA GLU A 30 -11.32 13.62 -35.00
C GLU A 30 -10.33 14.02 -33.89
N TYR A 31 -9.93 15.29 -33.85
CA TYR A 31 -9.09 15.83 -32.76
C TYR A 31 -9.84 15.87 -31.42
N GLU A 32 -11.13 16.17 -31.42
CA GLU A 32 -11.94 16.24 -30.20
C GLU A 32 -12.15 14.86 -29.58
N MET A 33 -12.40 13.84 -30.43
CA MET A 33 -12.50 12.43 -30.00
C MET A 33 -11.16 11.86 -29.49
N GLN A 34 -10.04 12.13 -30.17
CA GLN A 34 -8.72 11.70 -29.68
C GLN A 34 -8.35 12.36 -28.36
N ARG A 35 -8.67 13.64 -28.18
CA ARG A 35 -8.35 14.38 -26.97
C ARG A 35 -9.20 13.93 -25.78
N GLY A 36 -10.49 13.65 -26.01
CA GLY A 36 -11.38 13.07 -25.00
C GLY A 36 -10.94 11.68 -24.55
N PHE A 37 -10.53 10.81 -25.48
CA PHE A 37 -10.02 9.47 -25.17
C PHE A 37 -8.69 9.53 -24.40
N LEU A 38 -7.75 10.40 -24.80
CA LEU A 38 -6.48 10.57 -24.09
C LEU A 38 -6.66 11.15 -22.69
N ILE A 39 -7.55 12.14 -22.51
CA ILE A 39 -7.85 12.71 -21.20
C ILE A 39 -8.54 11.67 -20.31
N GLY A 40 -9.47 10.89 -20.86
CA GLY A 40 -10.15 9.80 -20.15
C GLY A 40 -9.20 8.68 -19.72
N ALA A 41 -8.28 8.27 -20.61
CA ALA A 41 -7.30 7.23 -20.33
C ALA A 41 -6.29 7.67 -19.25
N VAL A 42 -5.73 8.89 -19.36
CA VAL A 42 -4.78 9.41 -18.37
C VAL A 42 -5.46 9.58 -17.01
N GLY A 43 -6.66 10.17 -16.97
CA GLY A 43 -7.42 10.35 -15.73
C GLY A 43 -7.77 9.03 -15.05
N GLY A 44 -8.16 8.00 -15.82
CA GLY A 44 -8.44 6.67 -15.31
C GLY A 44 -7.22 6.00 -14.68
N VAL A 45 -6.06 6.05 -15.34
CA VAL A 45 -4.82 5.44 -14.82
C VAL A 45 -4.36 6.12 -13.52
N THR A 46 -4.41 7.46 -13.46
CA THR A 46 -4.03 8.19 -12.23
C THR A 46 -4.91 7.83 -11.04
N ALA A 47 -6.24 7.72 -11.26
CA ALA A 47 -7.16 7.33 -10.20
C ALA A 47 -6.89 5.91 -9.66
N VAL A 48 -6.65 4.94 -10.56
CA VAL A 48 -6.32 3.56 -10.16
C VAL A 48 -4.99 3.51 -9.41
N ALA A 49 -3.96 4.19 -9.91
CA ALA A 49 -2.65 4.23 -9.25
C ALA A 49 -2.74 4.83 -7.83
N ALA A 50 -3.51 5.92 -7.65
CA ALA A 50 -3.73 6.52 -6.34
C ALA A 50 -4.47 5.57 -5.38
N ALA A 51 -5.51 4.89 -5.85
CA ALA A 51 -6.26 3.93 -5.04
C ALA A 51 -5.40 2.73 -4.62
N VAL A 52 -4.65 2.14 -5.56
CA VAL A 52 -3.73 1.03 -5.25
C VAL A 52 -2.63 1.48 -4.31
N GLY A 53 -2.02 2.65 -4.54
CA GLY A 53 -1.00 3.21 -3.67
C GLY A 53 -1.48 3.43 -2.22
N LEU A 54 -2.70 3.95 -2.05
CA LEU A 54 -3.33 4.10 -0.73
C LEU A 54 -3.55 2.76 -0.04
N VAL A 55 -4.07 1.75 -0.76
CA VAL A 55 -4.30 0.42 -0.20
C VAL A 55 -2.98 -0.24 0.19
N THR A 56 -1.96 -0.19 -0.67
CA THR A 56 -0.63 -0.75 -0.38
C THR A 56 0.02 -0.04 0.81
N TRP A 57 -0.11 1.28 0.93
CA TRP A 57 0.43 2.02 2.07
C TRP A 57 -0.27 1.62 3.38
N LEU A 58 -1.59 1.51 3.38
CA LEU A 58 -2.36 1.04 4.54
C LEU A 58 -1.98 -0.39 4.95
N LEU A 59 -1.69 -1.27 3.99
CA LEU A 59 -1.26 -2.64 4.27
C LEU A 59 0.18 -2.70 4.79
N ALA A 60 1.10 -1.91 4.21
CA ALA A 60 2.52 -1.89 4.58
C ALA A 60 2.78 -1.23 5.95
N ALA A 61 1.90 -0.34 6.41
CA ALA A 61 2.08 0.40 7.65
C ALA A 61 1.83 -0.43 8.94
N ASN A 62 1.39 -1.69 8.83
CA ASN A 62 1.01 -2.46 10.01
C ASN A 62 2.15 -3.34 10.52
N ASP A 63 3.05 -2.75 11.30
CA ASP A 63 4.00 -3.42 12.21
C ASP A 63 3.30 -4.09 13.42
N VAL A 64 2.00 -4.39 13.30
CA VAL A 64 1.14 -4.81 14.39
C VAL A 64 1.06 -6.34 14.41
N GLN A 65 1.52 -6.93 15.51
CA GLN A 65 1.51 -8.36 15.75
C GLN A 65 0.39 -8.73 16.73
N HIS A 66 -0.31 -9.82 16.43
CA HIS A 66 -1.32 -10.39 17.31
C HIS A 66 -0.81 -11.74 17.85
N THR A 67 -0.87 -11.90 19.17
CA THR A 67 -0.50 -13.13 19.86
C THR A 67 -1.60 -13.50 20.85
N THR A 68 -2.20 -14.67 20.69
CA THR A 68 -3.11 -15.23 21.68
C THR A 68 -2.30 -16.00 22.71
N ILE A 69 -2.53 -15.72 24.00
CA ILE A 69 -1.95 -16.47 25.09
C ILE A 69 -2.85 -17.69 25.35
N ASP A 70 -2.35 -18.90 25.13
CA ASP A 70 -3.10 -20.14 25.39
C ASP A 70 -2.61 -20.85 26.66
N PRO A 71 -3.47 -21.02 27.69
CA PRO A 71 -3.12 -21.68 28.95
C PRO A 71 -2.93 -23.18 28.86
N VAL A 72 -3.41 -23.83 27.79
CA VAL A 72 -3.30 -25.29 27.63
C VAL A 72 -1.90 -25.67 27.16
N SER A 73 -1.30 -24.81 26.35
CA SER A 73 0.09 -24.91 25.94
C SER A 73 1.00 -24.31 27.02
N ARG A 74 1.52 -25.19 27.90
CA ARG A 74 2.42 -24.81 29.00
C ARG A 74 3.66 -24.00 28.57
N GLU A 75 4.07 -24.14 27.31
CA GLU A 75 5.20 -23.42 26.72
C GLU A 75 4.86 -21.96 26.38
N LEU A 76 3.58 -21.64 26.17
CA LEU A 76 3.08 -20.33 25.76
C LEU A 76 2.43 -19.55 26.90
N TYR A 77 2.06 -20.22 27.98
CA TYR A 77 1.44 -19.61 29.14
C TYR A 77 2.46 -19.22 30.21
N VAL A 78 2.86 -17.95 30.20
CA VAL A 78 3.74 -17.38 31.22
C VAL A 78 3.08 -16.19 31.92
N LYS A 79 3.50 -15.90 33.15
CA LYS A 79 3.03 -14.75 33.92
C LYS A 79 4.19 -13.90 34.39
N VAL A 80 3.99 -12.58 34.38
CA VAL A 80 4.90 -11.57 34.94
C VAL A 80 4.08 -10.72 35.92
N ASP A 81 4.53 -10.64 37.17
CA ASP A 81 3.82 -9.96 38.27
C ASP A 81 2.34 -10.39 38.38
N GLY A 82 2.06 -11.68 38.24
CA GLY A 82 0.69 -12.23 38.29
C GLY A 82 -0.18 -11.96 37.05
N HIS A 83 0.30 -11.19 36.07
CA HIS A 83 -0.39 -10.92 34.82
C HIS A 83 0.05 -11.92 33.75
N PRO A 84 -0.85 -12.35 32.84
CA PRO A 84 -0.43 -13.07 31.63
C PRO A 84 0.65 -12.31 30.88
N ALA A 85 1.53 -13.02 30.19
CA ALA A 85 2.58 -12.41 29.40
C ALA A 85 2.80 -13.21 28.11
N VAL A 86 3.26 -12.52 27.07
CA VAL A 86 3.74 -13.14 25.85
C VAL A 86 5.12 -13.73 26.13
N ALA A 87 5.28 -15.02 25.86
CA ALA A 87 6.55 -15.72 26.04
C ALA A 87 7.66 -15.05 25.21
N LYS A 88 8.88 -14.98 25.77
CA LYS A 88 10.00 -14.29 25.13
C LYS A 88 10.42 -14.97 23.83
N THR A 89 10.29 -16.30 23.77
CA THR A 89 10.54 -17.11 22.57
C THR A 89 9.60 -16.73 21.44
N ILE A 90 8.34 -16.40 21.75
CA ILE A 90 7.37 -15.93 20.75
C ILE A 90 7.70 -14.53 20.28
N LEU A 91 8.17 -13.64 21.16
CA LEU A 91 8.68 -12.32 20.76
C LEU A 91 9.88 -12.48 19.83
N GLU A 92 10.88 -13.26 20.24
CA GLU A 92 12.12 -13.50 19.50
C GLU A 92 11.81 -14.05 18.10
N SER A 93 11.01 -15.12 17.99
CA SER A 93 10.63 -15.69 16.69
C SER A 93 9.78 -14.74 15.82
N ARG A 94 8.89 -13.96 16.42
CA ARG A 94 8.09 -12.96 15.67
C ARG A 94 8.96 -11.82 15.18
N ILE A 95 9.85 -11.30 16.02
CA ILE A 95 10.79 -10.24 15.67
C ILE A 95 11.69 -10.73 14.53
N GLU A 96 12.32 -11.90 14.68
CA GLU A 96 13.22 -12.46 13.64
C GLU A 96 12.50 -12.66 12.29
N GLY A 97 11.24 -13.09 12.30
CA GLY A 97 10.48 -13.32 11.07
C GLY A 97 9.84 -12.07 10.44
N TRP A 98 9.55 -11.03 11.21
CA TRP A 98 8.72 -9.90 10.75
C TRP A 98 9.40 -8.54 10.84
N TYR A 99 10.38 -8.35 11.72
CA TYR A 99 11.05 -7.07 11.87
C TYR A 99 12.01 -6.83 10.70
N HIS A 100 11.70 -5.82 9.89
CA HIS A 100 12.54 -5.38 8.79
C HIS A 100 13.00 -3.94 9.05
N PRO A 101 14.28 -3.71 9.41
CA PRO A 101 14.80 -2.39 9.76
C PRO A 101 14.72 -1.39 8.60
N LEU A 102 14.66 -1.85 7.34
CA LEU A 102 14.48 -1.00 6.16
C LEU A 102 13.38 -1.57 5.24
N PRO A 103 12.38 -0.77 4.80
CA PRO A 103 11.28 -1.26 3.96
C PRO A 103 11.69 -1.66 2.53
N TRP A 104 12.84 -1.18 2.03
CA TRP A 104 13.23 -1.32 0.62
C TRP A 104 14.55 -2.06 0.37
N VAL A 105 15.39 -2.24 1.39
CA VAL A 105 16.64 -3.02 1.32
C VAL A 105 16.76 -3.75 2.66
N GLY A 106 16.08 -4.89 2.77
CA GLY A 106 16.01 -5.63 4.02
C GLY A 106 17.40 -6.01 4.51
N GLN A 107 17.81 -5.48 5.67
CA GLN A 107 18.82 -6.14 6.47
C GLN A 107 18.10 -7.22 7.27
N ALA A 108 18.45 -8.48 7.02
CA ALA A 108 17.93 -9.59 7.80
C ALA A 108 18.53 -9.48 9.22
N ILE A 109 17.66 -9.32 10.20
CA ILE A 109 18.08 -9.37 11.59
C ILE A 109 18.25 -10.83 12.02
N HIS A 110 19.18 -11.08 12.92
CA HIS A 110 19.44 -12.40 13.50
C HIS A 110 19.87 -12.25 14.96
N ASP A 111 20.04 -13.35 15.68
CA ASP A 111 20.40 -13.38 17.10
C ASP A 111 19.47 -12.50 17.97
N VAL A 112 18.16 -12.61 17.72
CA VAL A 112 17.18 -11.84 18.49
C VAL A 112 17.14 -12.36 19.93
N SER A 113 17.24 -11.44 20.88
CA SER A 113 17.17 -11.75 22.30
C SER A 113 16.29 -10.75 23.05
N CYS A 114 15.29 -11.26 23.75
CA CYS A 114 14.43 -10.48 24.63
C CYS A 114 14.76 -10.80 26.10
N PRO A 115 15.10 -9.80 26.93
CA PRO A 115 15.57 -10.04 28.30
C PRO A 115 14.47 -10.62 29.20
N VAL A 116 13.21 -10.26 28.93
CA VAL A 116 12.04 -10.65 29.72
C VAL A 116 10.85 -10.98 28.83
N HIS A 117 9.82 -11.57 29.43
CA HIS A 117 8.51 -11.78 28.80
C HIS A 117 7.75 -10.46 28.71
N LEU A 118 7.01 -10.25 27.62
CA LEU A 118 6.21 -9.03 27.44
C LEU A 118 4.90 -9.16 28.21
N LYS A 119 4.78 -8.41 29.31
CA LYS A 119 3.58 -8.40 30.14
C LYS A 119 2.36 -8.00 29.30
N ALA A 120 1.26 -8.75 29.41
CA ALA A 120 0.02 -8.49 28.68
C ALA A 120 -0.78 -7.36 29.35
N VAL A 121 -0.19 -6.18 29.42
CA VAL A 121 -0.82 -4.95 29.93
C VAL A 121 -0.59 -3.86 28.89
N VAL A 122 -1.66 -3.13 28.55
CA VAL A 122 -1.58 -2.05 27.56
C VAL A 122 -0.59 -0.99 28.01
N GLY A 123 0.26 -0.55 27.10
CA GLY A 123 1.32 0.43 27.36
C GLY A 123 2.60 -0.17 27.94
N THR A 124 2.65 -1.47 28.25
CA THR A 124 3.93 -2.12 28.57
C THR A 124 4.84 -2.08 27.36
N THR A 125 6.05 -1.58 27.58
CA THR A 125 7.14 -1.58 26.61
C THR A 125 8.28 -2.45 27.12
N GLU A 126 8.84 -3.26 26.23
CA GLU A 126 10.07 -4.00 26.47
C GLU A 126 11.06 -3.70 25.35
N THR A 127 12.36 -3.87 25.61
CA THR A 127 13.40 -3.68 24.60
C THR A 127 14.10 -5.01 24.34
N CYS A 128 13.89 -5.56 23.15
CA CYS A 128 14.67 -6.69 22.67
C CYS A 128 15.91 -6.18 21.92
N THR A 129 16.88 -7.05 21.71
CA THR A 129 18.08 -6.75 20.94
C THR A 129 18.22 -7.73 19.78
N ALA A 130 18.85 -7.30 18.71
CA ALA A 130 19.17 -8.16 17.58
C ALA A 130 20.48 -7.72 16.94
N ARG A 131 20.95 -8.50 15.98
CA ARG A 131 22.12 -8.19 15.15
C ARG A 131 21.68 -7.89 13.73
N SER A 132 22.20 -6.80 13.17
CA SER A 132 21.95 -6.37 11.79
C SER A 132 23.28 -5.90 11.20
N ASP A 133 23.71 -6.49 10.09
CA ASP A 133 24.98 -6.15 9.42
C ASP A 133 26.22 -6.08 10.34
N GLY A 134 26.26 -6.94 11.37
CA GLY A 134 27.35 -6.98 12.34
C GLY A 134 27.25 -5.95 13.46
N GLU A 135 26.24 -5.09 13.48
CA GLU A 135 25.95 -4.17 14.57
C GLU A 135 24.85 -4.73 15.49
N ARG A 136 24.87 -4.36 16.77
CA ARG A 136 23.80 -4.67 17.71
C ARG A 136 22.76 -3.55 17.69
N ILE A 137 21.53 -3.89 17.39
CA ILE A 137 20.39 -2.97 17.36
C ILE A 137 19.44 -3.22 18.53
N SER A 138 18.70 -2.18 18.93
CA SER A 138 17.65 -2.25 19.94
C SER A 138 16.29 -2.17 19.28
N ILE A 139 15.37 -3.03 19.71
CA ILE A 139 14.03 -3.20 19.13
C ILE A 139 13.02 -3.01 20.26
N PRO A 140 12.48 -1.79 20.43
CA PRO A 140 11.41 -1.55 21.39
C PRO A 140 10.11 -2.19 20.88
N VAL A 141 9.43 -2.91 21.78
CA VAL A 141 8.15 -3.55 21.54
C VAL A 141 7.12 -3.04 22.54
N GLN A 142 5.92 -2.73 22.07
CA GLN A 142 4.87 -2.15 22.91
C GLN A 142 3.55 -2.91 22.76
N VAL A 143 2.90 -3.22 23.88
CA VAL A 143 1.52 -3.73 23.89
C VAL A 143 0.55 -2.59 23.69
N ILE A 144 -0.24 -2.66 22.61
CA ILE A 144 -1.23 -1.64 22.27
C ILE A 144 -2.66 -2.06 22.62
N LYS A 145 -2.92 -3.36 22.77
CA LYS A 145 -4.25 -3.87 23.10
C LYS A 145 -4.18 -5.22 23.78
N VAL A 146 -5.07 -5.45 24.74
CA VAL A 146 -5.32 -6.76 25.35
C VAL A 146 -6.83 -6.96 25.39
N GLU A 147 -7.31 -8.07 24.83
CA GLU A 147 -8.75 -8.34 24.70
C GLU A 147 -9.07 -9.83 24.80
N GLY A 148 -10.33 -10.18 24.99
CA GLY A 148 -10.78 -11.58 25.09
C GLY A 148 -10.88 -12.08 26.53
N ASP A 149 -10.88 -13.40 26.68
CA ASP A 149 -11.02 -14.08 27.98
C ASP A 149 -9.78 -13.80 28.85
N PRO A 150 -9.93 -13.37 30.12
CA PRO A 150 -8.81 -13.22 31.06
C PRO A 150 -7.94 -14.48 31.21
N ALA A 151 -8.50 -15.67 31.01
CA ALA A 151 -7.76 -16.93 31.02
C ALA A 151 -6.96 -17.16 29.71
N LYS A 152 -7.40 -16.57 28.59
CA LYS A 152 -6.81 -16.70 27.25
C LYS A 152 -6.74 -15.36 26.50
N PRO A 153 -6.03 -14.35 27.02
CA PRO A 153 -6.09 -13.02 26.43
C PRO A 153 -5.40 -12.99 25.07
N ARG A 154 -6.01 -12.25 24.14
CA ARG A 154 -5.40 -11.87 22.88
C ARG A 154 -4.64 -10.57 23.07
N VAL A 155 -3.32 -10.64 22.97
CA VAL A 155 -2.41 -9.51 23.10
C VAL A 155 -2.06 -9.01 21.71
N THR A 156 -2.24 -7.72 21.49
CA THR A 156 -1.78 -7.01 20.29
C THR A 156 -0.66 -6.09 20.68
N TRP A 157 0.45 -6.20 19.96
CA TRP A 157 1.67 -5.45 20.23
C TRP A 157 2.31 -5.03 18.90
N LYS A 158 3.21 -4.07 18.94
CA LYS A 158 3.89 -3.54 17.75
C LYS A 158 5.37 -3.30 18.02
N PHE A 159 6.14 -3.15 16.95
CA PHE A 159 7.47 -2.58 17.01
C PHE A 159 7.36 -1.04 17.08
N GLU A 160 8.18 -0.42 17.91
CA GLU A 160 8.41 1.03 17.83
C GLU A 160 9.64 1.27 16.94
N ARG A 161 9.51 2.19 15.97
CA ARG A 161 10.57 2.65 15.08
C ARG A 161 10.82 4.14 15.34
#